data_AF-A0A0D7Q8M2-F1
#
_entry.id   AF-A0A0D7Q8M2-F1
#
_cell.length_a   1.000
_cell.length_b   1.000
_cell.length_c   1.000
_cell.angle_alpha   90.00
_cell.angle_beta   90.00
_cell.angle_gamma   90.00
#
_symmetry.space_group_name_H-M   'P 1'
#
loop_
_entity.id
_entity.type
_entity.pdbx_description
1 polymer ?
#
loop_
_entity_poly.entity_id
_entity_poly.type
_entity_poly.pdbx_seq_one_letter_code
_entity_poly.pdbx_strand_id
1 'polypeptide(L)' 'MDAAIDRIMQTYDLLLNRTTAASEEARGKVTDYVRMLFEAGEKDTHRLTVCGLTYLRQLDGSTDHVKAGYTGL' A
#
# COMPACT_ATOMS: atom_id res chain seq x y z
N MET A 1 11.70 -0.38 -8.77
CA MET A 1 10.94 0.59 -7.94
C MET A 1 9.72 1.10 -8.69
N ASP A 2 9.87 1.83 -9.80
CA ASP A 2 8.73 2.32 -10.61
C ASP A 2 7.72 1.23 -11.00
N ALA A 3 8.21 0.08 -11.49
CA ALA A 3 7.32 -1.03 -11.86
C ALA A 3 6.52 -1.60 -10.68
N ALA A 4 7.01 -1.46 -9.44
CA ALA A 4 6.26 -1.85 -8.25
C ALA A 4 5.15 -0.84 -7.95
N ILE A 5 5.48 0.46 -8.02
CA ILE A 5 4.54 1.56 -7.79
C ILE A 5 3.42 1.55 -8.84
N ASP A 6 3.76 1.33 -10.11
CA ASP A 6 2.78 1.26 -11.20
C ASP A 6 1.78 0.13 -10.99
N ARG A 7 2.27 -1.07 -10.61
CA ARG A 7 1.42 -2.20 -10.21
C ARG A 7 0.54 -1.90 -8.99
N ILE A 8 1.10 -1.24 -7.97
CA ILE A 8 0.33 -0.85 -6.78
C ILE A 8 -0.81 0.08 -7.19
N MET A 9 -0.50 1.14 -7.95
CA MET A 9 -1.48 2.12 -8.43
C MET A 9 -2.57 1.47 -9.27
N GLN A 10 -2.20 0.61 -10.23
CA GLN A 10 -3.15 -0.09 -11.08
C GLN A 10 -4.09 -0.99 -10.26
N THR A 11 -3.56 -1.69 -9.25
CA THR A 11 -4.35 -2.56 -8.38
C THR A 11 -5.23 -1.73 -7.43
N TYR A 12 -4.71 -0.62 -6.92
CA TYR A 12 -5.40 0.28 -5.99
C TYR A 12 -6.56 1.03 -6.67
N ASP A 13 -6.35 1.51 -7.90
CA ASP A 13 -7.37 2.14 -8.74
C ASP A 13 -8.54 1.18 -8.99
N LEU A 14 -8.24 -0.08 -9.32
CA LEU A 14 -9.23 -1.13 -9.58
C LEU A 14 -10.02 -1.55 -8.33
N LEU A 15 -9.39 -1.50 -7.14
CA LEU A 15 -10.02 -1.89 -5.87
C LEU A 15 -10.99 -0.86 -5.31
N LEU A 16 -10.71 0.43 -5.49
CA LEU A 16 -11.39 1.49 -4.72
C LEU A 16 -12.27 2.41 -5.57
N ASN A 17 -12.24 2.32 -6.91
CA ASN A 17 -12.98 3.19 -7.84
C ASN A 17 -12.97 4.66 -7.34
N ARG A 18 -11.79 5.10 -6.87
CA ARG A 18 -11.65 6.30 -6.05
C ARG A 18 -11.53 7.52 -6.94
N THR A 19 -11.86 8.68 -6.38
CA THR A 19 -11.64 9.97 -7.05
C THR A 19 -10.15 10.22 -7.26
N THR A 20 -9.80 10.86 -8.38
CA THR A 20 -8.42 11.15 -8.81
C THR A 20 -7.57 11.79 -7.70
N ALA A 21 -8.16 12.68 -6.91
CA ALA A 21 -7.50 13.33 -5.78
C ALA A 21 -7.01 12.34 -4.71
N ALA A 22 -7.82 11.33 -4.38
CA ALA A 22 -7.47 10.33 -3.38
C ALA A 22 -6.41 9.34 -3.89
N SER A 23 -6.35 9.12 -5.21
CA SER A 23 -5.31 8.34 -5.88
C SER A 23 -3.97 9.10 -5.93
N GLU A 24 -3.97 10.42 -6.15
CA GLU A 24 -2.75 11.23 -6.11
C GLU A 24 -2.12 11.28 -4.71
N GLU A 25 -2.93 11.47 -3.67
CA GLU A 25 -2.45 11.42 -2.28
C GLU A 25 -1.88 10.04 -1.92
N ALA A 26 -2.55 8.96 -2.34
CA ALA A 26 -2.07 7.60 -2.17
C ALA A 26 -0.73 7.38 -2.90
N ARG A 27 -0.60 7.91 -4.12
CA ARG A 27 0.63 7.82 -4.92
C ARG A 27 1.81 8.45 -4.21
N GLY A 28 1.65 9.65 -3.67
CA GLY A 28 2.71 10.31 -2.90
C GLY A 28 3.16 9.47 -1.71
N LYS A 29 2.21 9.00 -0.90
CA LYS A 29 2.51 8.22 0.32
C LYS A 29 3.15 6.87 0.01
N VAL A 30 2.66 6.13 -0.98
CA VAL A 30 3.23 4.82 -1.31
C VAL A 30 4.58 4.93 -1.98
N THR A 31 4.82 5.99 -2.75
CA THR A 31 6.13 6.24 -3.38
C THR A 31 7.20 6.46 -2.30
N ASP A 32 6.90 7.26 -1.28
CA ASP A 32 7.80 7.49 -0.15
C ASP A 32 8.07 6.20 0.65
N TYR A 33 7.01 5.42 0.91
CA TYR A 33 7.12 4.14 1.62
C TYR A 33 7.94 3.09 0.85
N VAL A 34 7.67 2.92 -0.44
CA VAL A 34 8.41 1.99 -1.31
C VAL A 34 9.87 2.44 -1.44
N ARG A 35 10.13 3.76 -1.48
CA ARG A 35 11.47 4.31 -1.48
C ARG A 35 12.22 3.93 -0.20
N MET A 36 11.60 4.12 0.96
CA MET A 36 12.19 3.77 2.25
C MET A 36 12.53 2.28 2.33
N LEU A 37 11.64 1.40 1.86
CA LEU A 37 11.92 -0.04 1.78
C LEU A 37 13.09 -0.35 0.85
N PHE A 38 13.14 0.30 -0.31
CA PHE A 38 14.22 0.12 -1.26
C PHE A 38 15.57 0.57 -0.70
N GLU A 39 15.61 1.70 0.01
CA GLU A 39 16.79 2.20 0.72
C GLU A 39 17.19 1.26 1.89
N ALA A 40 16.23 0.59 2.52
CA ALA A 40 16.47 -0.44 3.54
C ALA A 40 17.02 -1.77 2.98
N GLY A 41 17.13 -1.91 1.66
CA GLY A 41 17.66 -3.10 0.99
C GLY A 41 16.61 -4.06 0.43
N GLU A 42 15.31 -3.77 0.59
CA GLU A 42 14.24 -4.54 -0.04
C GLU A 42 14.17 -4.23 -1.55
N LYS A 43 14.67 -5.17 -2.36
CA LYS A 43 14.67 -5.07 -3.83
C LYS A 43 13.64 -5.98 -4.48
N ASP A 44 12.93 -6.78 -3.68
CA ASP A 44 11.93 -7.70 -4.21
C ASP A 44 10.68 -6.93 -4.65
N THR A 45 10.43 -6.94 -5.96
CA THR A 45 9.35 -6.16 -6.56
C THR A 45 7.98 -6.62 -6.06
N HIS A 46 7.82 -7.92 -5.79
CA HIS A 46 6.57 -8.47 -5.28
C HIS A 46 6.31 -8.03 -3.84
N ARG A 47 7.31 -8.11 -2.96
CA ARG A 47 7.24 -7.60 -1.59
C ARG A 47 6.95 -6.10 -1.55
N LEU A 48 7.64 -5.31 -2.36
CA LEU A 48 7.38 -3.86 -2.44
C LEU A 48 5.94 -3.57 -2.85
N THR A 49 5.39 -4.31 -3.82
CA THR A 49 4.00 -4.18 -4.24
C THR A 49 3.01 -4.57 -3.14
N VAL A 50 3.21 -5.70 -2.47
CA VAL A 50 2.31 -6.17 -1.39
C VAL A 50 2.38 -5.25 -0.16
N CYS A 51 3.58 -4.84 0.25
CA CYS A 51 3.77 -3.91 1.35
C CYS A 51 3.14 -2.55 1.03
N GLY A 52 3.33 -2.04 -0.18
CA GLY A 52 2.72 -0.78 -0.62
C GLY A 52 1.19 -0.82 -0.64
N LEU A 53 0.58 -1.90 -1.17
CA LEU A 53 -0.87 -2.08 -1.17
C LEU A 53 -1.44 -2.19 0.25
N THR A 54 -0.76 -2.93 1.12
CA THR A 54 -1.16 -3.08 2.53
C THR A 54 -1.11 -1.75 3.26
N TYR A 55 -0.04 -0.97 3.05
CA TYR A 55 0.12 0.36 3.61
C TYR A 55 -0.99 1.32 3.17
N LEU A 56 -1.34 1.32 1.87
CA LEU A 56 -2.45 2.12 1.36
C LEU A 56 -3.80 1.71 1.95
N ARG A 57 -4.06 0.41 2.09
CA ARG A 57 -5.28 -0.11 2.72
C ARG A 57 -5.37 0.25 4.21
N GLN A 58 -4.24 0.29 4.92
CA GLN A 58 -4.19 0.73 6.32
C GLN A 58 -4.50 2.23 6.44
N LEU A 59 -3.95 3.05 5.53
CA LEU A 59 -4.23 4.50 5.48
C LEU A 59 -5.69 4.81 5.16
N ASP A 60 -6.34 3.97 4.36
CA ASP A 60 -7.74 4.10 3.97
C ASP A 60 -8.72 3.92 5.13
N GLY A 61 -8.27 3.36 6.26
CA GLY A 61 -9.15 3.06 7.40
C GLY A 61 -9.96 1.77 7.23
N SER A 62 -9.93 1.13 6.05
CA SER A 62 -10.52 -0.20 5.78
C SER A 62 -9.72 -1.36 6.41
N THR A 63 -9.16 -1.16 7.60
CA THR A 63 -8.70 -2.25 8.48
C THR A 63 -9.51 -2.21 9.78
N ASP A 64 -10.83 -2.19 9.67
CA ASP A 64 -11.70 -2.64 10.77
C ASP A 64 -12.16 -4.06 10.51
N HIS A 65 -11.26 -4.99 10.81
CA HIS A 65 -11.54 -6.36 11.27
C HIS A 65 -10.16 -7.01 11.50
N VAL A 66 -9.52 -6.65 12.61
CA VAL A 66 -8.59 -7.46 13.44
C VAL A 66 -7.90 -6.50 14.42
N LYS A 67 -8.71 -5.85 15.27
CA LYS A 67 -8.28 -5.41 16.60
C LYS A 67 -9.46 -5.64 17.56
N ALA A 68 -9.72 -6.91 17.90
CA ALA A 68 -10.35 -7.35 19.16
C ALA A 68 -10.81 -8.84 19.15
N GLY A 69 -10.12 -9.76 18.46
CA GLY A 69 -10.56 -11.17 18.41
C GLY A 69 -9.49 -12.24 18.66
N TYR A 70 -8.20 -11.89 18.67
CA TYR A 70 -7.11 -12.81 18.97
C TYR A 70 -6.41 -12.41 20.29
N THR A 71 -7.16 -12.47 21.38
CA THR A 71 -6.59 -12.84 22.69
C THR A 71 -7.23 -14.15 23.08
N GLY A 72 -6.82 -15.21 22.41
CA GLY A 72 -6.94 -16.56 22.94
C GLY A 72 -5.80 -16.74 23.93
N LEU A 73 -6.07 -16.50 25.20
CA LEU A 73 -5.34 -16.99 26.38
C LEU A 73 -6.23 -16.80 27.61
#